data_AF-A0A6A4QB19-F1
#
_entry.id   AF-A0A6A4QB19-F1
#
_cell.length_a   1.000
_cell.length_b   1.000
_cell.length_c   1.000
_cell.angle_alpha   90.00
_cell.angle_beta   90.00
_cell.angle_gamma   90.00
#
_symmetry.space_group_name_H-M   'P 1'
#
loop_
_entity.id
_entity.type
_entity.pdbx_description
1 polymer ?
#
loop_
_entity_poly.entity_id
_entity_poly.type
_entity_poly.pdbx_seq_one_letter_code
_entity_poly.pdbx_strand_id
1 'polypeptide(L)'
;MLESLWVIAKQYSLVGYDPEYLVPSLPETTFTKAFDDATRISSQRLNPIIPIFWKIKKLLNIGSEKRLRVAISEVRDLARKIIIEKKQELKEKTTLKSVDLLSRFLSLSLSDETFVTDIVISFILAGRDTTSAALTWFFWLLSRHPHVEKEVLKEFMKNLMNQHQCMMK
;
A
#
# COMPACT_ATOMS: atom_id res chain seq x y z
N MET A 1 9.33 -29.41 20.14
CA MET A 1 8.53 -28.28 20.64
C MET A 1 9.36 -27.00 20.86
N LEU A 2 10.68 -27.07 21.05
CA LEU A 2 11.58 -25.90 21.01
C LEU A 2 12.21 -25.62 19.63
N GLU A 3 12.21 -26.59 18.71
CA GLU A 3 12.61 -26.40 17.29
C GLU A 3 11.65 -25.50 16.50
N SER A 4 10.36 -25.51 16.84
CA SER A 4 9.32 -24.70 16.17
C SER A 4 9.41 -23.21 16.52
N LEU A 5 10.02 -22.83 17.64
CA LEU A 5 10.30 -21.43 17.98
C LEU A 5 11.55 -20.90 17.26
N TRP A 6 12.54 -21.76 16.99
CA TRP A 6 13.72 -21.40 16.18
C TRP A 6 13.39 -21.20 14.71
N VAL A 7 12.42 -21.93 14.16
CA VAL A 7 11.92 -21.71 12.78
C VAL A 7 11.21 -20.36 12.64
N ILE A 8 10.46 -19.93 13.65
CA ILE A 8 9.81 -18.60 13.66
C ILE A 8 10.85 -17.49 13.82
N ALA A 9 11.87 -17.67 14.66
CA ALA A 9 12.98 -16.72 14.79
C ALA A 9 13.82 -16.62 13.49
N LYS A 10 13.95 -17.73 12.74
CA LYS A 10 14.67 -17.76 11.46
C LYS A 10 13.86 -17.19 10.28
N GLN A 11 12.53 -17.20 10.36
CA GLN A 11 11.65 -16.51 9.39
C GLN A 11 11.88 -14.99 9.39
N TYR A 12 12.20 -14.38 10.54
CA TYR A 12 12.54 -12.95 10.64
C TYR A 12 13.92 -12.58 10.08
N SER A 13 14.79 -13.56 9.83
CA SER A 13 16.16 -13.34 9.31
C SER A 13 16.31 -13.66 7.82
N LEU A 14 15.26 -14.15 7.14
CA LEU A 14 15.29 -14.68 5.77
C LEU A 14 14.58 -13.79 4.73
N VAL A 15 14.17 -12.58 5.13
CA VAL A 15 13.85 -11.51 4.17
C VAL A 15 15.18 -10.92 3.71
N GLY A 16 15.77 -11.57 2.71
CA GLY A 16 16.95 -11.12 1.99
C GLY A 16 16.73 -9.69 1.47
N TYR A 17 17.53 -8.81 2.03
CA TYR A 17 17.44 -7.36 2.05
C TYR A 17 18.54 -6.83 1.13
N ASP A 18 18.20 -6.04 0.11
CA ASP A 18 19.16 -5.30 -0.73
C ASP A 18 18.48 -4.00 -1.26
N PRO A 19 19.22 -2.91 -1.51
CA PRO A 19 19.25 -1.81 -0.55
C PRO A 19 18.97 -0.44 -1.20
N GLU A 20 18.11 -0.37 -2.22
CA GLU A 20 17.73 0.92 -2.84
C GLU A 20 16.28 1.35 -2.56
N TYR A 21 15.40 0.43 -2.13
CA TYR A 21 14.02 0.75 -1.71
C TYR A 21 13.79 0.61 -0.19
N LEU A 22 14.75 0.04 0.54
CA LEU A 22 14.70 -0.23 1.99
C LEU A 22 15.94 0.34 2.69
N VAL A 23 16.21 1.64 2.54
CA VAL A 23 17.26 2.27 3.35
C VAL A 23 16.78 2.28 4.82
N PRO A 24 17.49 1.67 5.79
CA PRO A 24 17.13 1.75 7.21
C PRO A 24 17.15 3.19 7.76
N SER A 25 17.72 4.11 6.98
CA SER A 25 17.76 5.54 7.23
C SER A 25 16.76 6.35 6.43
N LEU A 26 15.83 5.74 5.67
CA LEU A 26 14.63 6.48 5.32
C LEU A 26 13.81 6.54 6.61
N PRO A 27 13.63 7.73 7.21
CA PRO A 27 12.82 7.84 8.41
C PRO A 27 11.47 7.22 8.07
N GLU A 28 11.04 6.22 8.85
CA GLU A 28 9.73 5.60 8.71
C GLU A 28 8.74 6.73 8.44
N THR A 29 8.25 6.78 7.20
CA THR A 29 7.66 8.02 6.70
C THR A 29 6.47 8.34 7.59
N THR A 30 6.21 9.63 7.83
CA THR A 30 5.05 10.04 8.63
C THR A 30 3.77 9.34 8.13
N PHE A 31 3.69 9.06 6.83
CA PHE A 31 2.65 8.23 6.21
C PHE A 31 2.56 6.82 6.78
N THR A 32 3.65 6.06 6.75
CA THR A 32 3.69 4.64 7.12
C THR A 32 3.28 4.46 8.57
N LYS A 33 3.87 5.27 9.48
CA LYS A 33 3.48 5.30 10.90
C LYS A 33 2.00 5.62 11.08
N ALA A 34 1.53 6.66 10.40
CA ALA A 34 0.14 7.10 10.48
C ALA A 34 -0.83 6.03 9.99
N PHE A 35 -0.52 5.42 8.84
CA PHE A 35 -1.33 4.36 8.26
C PHE A 35 -1.37 3.14 9.17
N ASP A 36 -0.23 2.69 9.70
CA ASP A 36 -0.14 1.52 10.58
C ASP A 36 -0.84 1.77 11.92
N ASP A 37 -0.73 2.98 12.48
CA ASP A 37 -1.52 3.37 13.65
C ASP A 37 -3.02 3.40 13.33
N ALA A 38 -3.41 3.92 12.16
CA ALA A 38 -4.80 4.00 11.76
C ALA A 38 -5.44 2.62 11.57
N THR A 39 -4.75 1.70 10.89
CA THR A 39 -5.23 0.32 10.66
C THR A 39 -5.25 -0.48 11.96
N ARG A 40 -4.21 -0.39 12.79
CA ARG A 40 -4.14 -1.08 14.09
C ARG A 40 -5.23 -0.63 15.05
N ILE A 41 -5.44 0.68 15.19
CA ILE A 41 -6.49 1.19 16.09
C ILE A 41 -7.88 0.88 15.52
N SER A 42 -8.04 0.89 14.18
CA SER A 42 -9.31 0.52 13.53
C SER A 42 -9.61 -0.98 13.60
N SER A 43 -8.61 -1.86 13.63
CA SER A 43 -8.83 -3.30 13.81
C SER A 43 -9.16 -3.64 15.26
N GLN A 44 -8.55 -2.95 16.24
CA GLN A 44 -8.89 -3.06 17.66
C GLN A 44 -10.36 -2.73 17.96
N ARG A 45 -10.94 -1.83 17.15
CA ARG A 45 -12.35 -1.47 17.19
C ARG A 45 -13.29 -2.59 16.76
N LEU A 46 -12.85 -3.48 15.87
CA LEU A 46 -13.63 -4.64 15.40
C LEU A 46 -13.67 -5.79 16.42
N ASN A 47 -12.94 -5.68 17.53
CA ASN A 47 -12.98 -6.68 18.59
C ASN A 47 -14.34 -6.62 19.33
N PRO A 48 -15.18 -7.67 19.25
CA PRO A 48 -16.55 -7.66 19.78
C PRO A 48 -16.64 -7.59 21.31
N ILE A 49 -15.51 -7.70 22.01
CA ILE A 49 -15.47 -7.82 23.48
C ILE A 49 -15.76 -6.48 24.18
N ILE A 50 -15.54 -5.30 23.56
CA ILE A 50 -15.76 -4.00 24.25
C ILE A 50 -16.26 -2.83 23.36
N PRO A 51 -17.45 -2.93 22.73
CA PRO A 51 -18.00 -1.87 21.85
C PRO A 51 -18.27 -0.53 22.54
N ILE A 52 -18.54 -0.53 23.86
CA ILE A 52 -18.85 0.67 24.65
C ILE A 52 -17.58 1.46 24.99
N PHE A 53 -16.45 0.78 25.19
CA PHE A 53 -15.20 1.40 25.63
C PHE A 53 -14.53 2.21 24.52
N TRP A 54 -14.63 1.78 23.25
CA TRP A 54 -14.23 2.67 22.14
C TRP A 54 -15.08 3.93 22.18
N LYS A 55 -16.42 3.83 22.31
CA LYS A 55 -17.31 4.99 22.17
C LYS A 55 -17.03 6.03 23.25
N ILE A 56 -16.76 5.58 24.47
CA ILE A 56 -16.34 6.44 25.59
C ILE A 56 -14.96 7.08 25.30
N LYS A 57 -13.97 6.31 24.83
CA LYS A 57 -12.66 6.86 24.44
C LYS A 57 -12.76 7.88 23.30
N LYS A 58 -13.65 7.65 22.34
CA LYS A 58 -13.91 8.53 21.20
C LYS A 58 -14.55 9.84 21.67
N LEU A 59 -15.50 9.76 22.61
CA LEU A 59 -16.16 10.93 23.20
C LEU A 59 -15.17 11.76 24.04
N LEU A 60 -14.31 11.09 24.81
CA LEU A 60 -13.31 11.76 25.65
C LEU A 60 -12.08 12.26 24.86
N ASN A 61 -11.87 11.78 23.63
CA ASN A 61 -10.71 12.12 22.78
C ASN A 61 -9.36 11.90 23.48
N ILE A 62 -9.23 10.82 24.24
CA ILE A 62 -8.04 10.50 25.05
C ILE A 62 -7.33 9.26 24.49
N GLY A 63 -6.00 9.27 24.53
CA GLY A 63 -5.15 8.11 24.22
C GLY A 63 -5.19 7.70 22.75
N SER A 64 -5.58 6.45 22.47
CA SER A 64 -5.58 5.84 21.13
C SER A 64 -6.50 6.57 20.14
N GLU A 65 -7.61 7.15 20.59
CA GLU A 65 -8.55 7.87 19.73
C GLU A 65 -8.00 9.24 19.27
N LYS A 66 -7.24 9.92 20.13
CA LYS A 66 -6.50 11.14 19.76
C LYS A 66 -5.42 10.81 18.73
N ARG A 67 -4.65 9.73 18.97
CA ARG A 67 -3.61 9.28 18.03
C ARG A 67 -4.19 8.89 16.68
N LEU A 68 -5.32 8.19 16.65
CA LEU A 68 -6.03 7.86 15.42
C LEU A 68 -6.47 9.10 14.64
N ARG A 69 -6.96 10.15 15.32
CA ARG A 69 -7.33 11.41 14.65
C ARG A 69 -6.12 12.06 13.96
N VAL A 70 -4.98 12.10 14.65
CA VAL A 70 -3.72 12.63 14.10
C VAL A 70 -3.28 11.79 12.89
N ALA A 71 -3.27 10.47 13.04
CA ALA A 71 -2.92 9.53 11.97
C ALA A 71 -3.81 9.68 10.73
N ILE A 72 -5.14 9.80 10.90
CA ILE A 72 -6.06 10.03 9.78
C ILE A 72 -5.78 11.37 9.09
N SER A 73 -5.43 12.42 9.84
CA SER A 73 -5.06 13.71 9.27
C SER A 73 -3.79 13.59 8.41
N GLU A 74 -2.75 12.95 8.92
CA GLU A 74 -1.47 12.76 8.22
C GLU A 74 -1.66 11.96 6.91
N VAL A 75 -2.47 10.91 6.93
CA VAL A 75 -2.83 10.13 5.74
C VAL A 75 -3.59 10.99 4.72
N ARG A 76 -4.56 11.79 5.16
CA ARG A 76 -5.31 12.70 4.29
C ARG A 76 -4.46 13.81 3.70
N ASP A 77 -3.52 14.36 4.45
CA ASP A 77 -2.61 15.41 3.98
C ASP A 77 -1.75 14.90 2.82
N LEU A 78 -1.27 13.66 2.92
CA LEU A 78 -0.48 13.05 1.87
C LEU A 78 -1.30 12.67 0.64
N ALA A 79 -2.50 12.11 0.85
CA ALA A 79 -3.43 11.85 -0.27
C ALA A 79 -3.78 13.16 -1.02
N ARG A 80 -3.98 14.27 -0.30
CA ARG A 80 -4.18 15.59 -0.91
C ARG A 80 -2.96 16.06 -1.71
N LYS A 81 -1.73 15.88 -1.21
CA LYS A 81 -0.51 16.21 -1.96
C LYS A 81 -0.42 15.44 -3.28
N ILE A 82 -0.67 14.13 -3.26
CA ILE A 82 -0.70 13.29 -4.46
C ILE A 82 -1.73 13.80 -5.47
N ILE A 83 -2.92 14.19 -5.00
CA ILE A 83 -3.98 14.75 -5.85
C ILE A 83 -3.55 16.08 -6.48
N ILE A 84 -2.92 16.97 -5.71
CA ILE A 84 -2.45 18.26 -6.21
C ILE A 84 -1.37 18.06 -7.27
N GLU A 85 -0.38 17.21 -7.01
CA GLU A 85 0.67 16.86 -7.97
C GLU A 85 0.07 16.28 -9.26
N LYS A 86 -0.87 15.34 -9.14
CA LYS A 86 -1.57 14.75 -10.30
C LYS A 86 -2.40 15.76 -11.08
N LYS A 87 -3.10 16.68 -10.41
CA LYS A 87 -3.82 17.79 -11.07
C LYS A 87 -2.86 18.70 -11.83
N GLN A 88 -1.66 18.95 -11.29
CA GLN A 88 -0.64 19.77 -11.96
C GLN A 88 -0.09 19.07 -13.21
N GLU A 89 0.27 17.79 -13.10
CA GLU A 89 0.70 16.97 -14.25
C GLU A 89 -0.35 16.96 -15.38
N LEU A 90 -1.65 16.92 -15.03
CA LEU A 90 -2.75 16.90 -15.99
C LEU A 90 -2.96 18.26 -16.69
N LYS A 91 -2.70 19.37 -15.99
CA LYS A 91 -2.77 20.72 -16.58
C LYS A 91 -1.65 20.98 -17.59
N GLU A 92 -0.48 20.40 -17.34
CA GLU A 92 0.69 20.53 -18.23
C GLU A 92 0.57 19.62 -19.47
N LYS A 93 -0.14 18.49 -19.36
CA LYS A 93 -0.39 17.53 -20.46
C LYS A 93 -1.76 17.77 -21.10
N THR A 94 -1.93 18.88 -21.81
CA THR A 94 -3.18 19.29 -22.48
C THR A 94 -3.69 18.35 -23.59
N THR A 95 -2.93 17.33 -24.01
CA THR A 95 -3.26 16.51 -25.19
C THR A 95 -3.25 15.00 -25.01
N LEU A 96 -2.86 14.47 -23.84
CA LEU A 96 -2.99 13.04 -23.61
C LEU A 96 -4.33 12.76 -22.96
N LYS A 97 -5.23 12.20 -23.78
CA LYS A 97 -6.42 11.43 -23.43
C LYS A 97 -6.04 10.36 -22.40
N SER A 98 -5.75 10.76 -21.16
CA SER A 98 -5.17 9.87 -20.16
C SER A 98 -6.29 8.99 -19.64
N VAL A 99 -6.22 7.73 -20.05
CA VAL A 99 -7.06 6.62 -19.58
C VAL A 99 -6.64 6.23 -18.15
N ASP A 100 -6.26 7.22 -17.32
CA ASP A 100 -5.95 6.96 -15.92
C ASP A 100 -7.24 7.12 -15.11
N LEU A 101 -7.52 6.11 -14.30
CA LEU A 101 -8.71 6.02 -13.47
C LEU A 101 -8.78 7.21 -12.50
N LEU A 102 -7.62 7.65 -11.99
CA LEU A 102 -7.51 8.86 -11.17
C LEU A 102 -7.81 10.14 -11.97
N SER A 103 -7.32 10.28 -13.20
CA SER A 103 -7.67 11.41 -14.06
C SER A 103 -9.18 11.49 -14.33
N ARG A 104 -9.84 10.35 -14.54
CA ARG A 104 -11.31 10.30 -14.68
C ARG A 104 -12.02 10.75 -13.41
N PHE A 105 -11.61 10.26 -12.24
CA PHE A 105 -12.18 10.71 -10.97
C PHE A 105 -11.96 12.20 -10.72
N LEU A 106 -10.78 12.73 -11.05
CA LEU A 106 -10.46 14.14 -10.95
C LEU A 106 -11.29 15.01 -11.91
N SER A 107 -11.56 14.51 -13.12
CA SER A 107 -12.41 15.20 -14.11
C SER A 107 -13.91 15.17 -13.76
N LEU A 108 -14.38 14.11 -13.11
CA LEU A 108 -15.78 13.95 -12.70
C LEU A 108 -16.07 14.70 -11.40
N SER A 109 -15.07 14.82 -10.52
CA SER A 109 -15.17 15.39 -9.18
C SER A 109 -14.59 16.80 -9.10
N LEU A 110 -14.80 17.61 -10.16
CA LEU A 110 -14.30 19.01 -10.26
C LEU A 110 -14.66 19.89 -9.03
N SER A 111 -15.56 19.44 -8.15
CA SER A 111 -16.05 20.21 -7.00
C SER A 111 -15.78 19.58 -5.62
N ASP A 112 -15.36 18.31 -5.50
CA ASP A 112 -15.20 17.66 -4.19
C ASP A 112 -13.84 16.96 -4.01
N GLU A 113 -12.86 17.73 -3.55
CA GLU A 113 -11.52 17.20 -3.24
C GLU A 113 -11.54 16.16 -2.13
N THR A 114 -12.53 16.20 -1.23
CA THR A 114 -12.67 15.24 -0.13
C THR A 114 -13.01 13.87 -0.67
N PHE A 115 -13.95 13.79 -1.62
CA PHE A 115 -14.35 12.56 -2.26
C PHE A 115 -13.19 11.88 -3.00
N VAL A 116 -12.42 12.64 -3.78
CA VAL A 116 -11.24 12.08 -4.48
C VAL A 116 -10.18 11.61 -3.48
N THR A 117 -9.97 12.37 -2.41
CA THR A 117 -9.03 12.01 -1.33
C THR A 117 -9.42 10.68 -0.69
N ASP A 118 -10.69 10.49 -0.36
CA ASP A 118 -11.18 9.25 0.26
C ASP A 118 -11.08 8.05 -0.72
N ILE A 119 -11.27 8.26 -2.03
CA ILE A 119 -11.03 7.22 -3.05
C ILE A 119 -9.56 6.80 -3.10
N VAL A 120 -8.64 7.78 -3.16
CA VAL A 120 -7.19 7.50 -3.18
C VAL A 120 -6.77 6.75 -1.92
N ILE A 121 -7.25 7.17 -0.75
CA ILE A 121 -7.00 6.48 0.52
C ILE A 121 -7.55 5.05 0.47
N SER A 122 -8.73 4.83 -0.09
CA SER A 122 -9.34 3.50 -0.23
C SER A 122 -8.49 2.56 -1.10
N PHE A 123 -7.95 3.05 -2.22
CA PHE A 123 -7.03 2.29 -3.06
C PHE A 123 -5.73 1.94 -2.34
N ILE A 124 -5.15 2.88 -1.58
CA ILE A 124 -3.93 2.62 -0.82
C ILE A 124 -4.19 1.59 0.29
N LEU A 125 -5.33 1.72 0.99
CA LEU A 125 -5.76 0.77 2.02
C LEU A 125 -5.95 -0.64 1.46
N ALA A 126 -6.63 -0.76 0.32
CA ALA A 126 -6.86 -2.04 -0.33
C ALA A 126 -5.55 -2.65 -0.85
N GLY A 127 -4.69 -1.83 -1.46
CA GLY A 127 -3.49 -2.30 -2.15
C GLY A 127 -2.36 -2.73 -1.21
N ARG A 128 -1.99 -1.93 -0.22
CA ARG A 128 -0.73 -2.09 0.51
C ARG A 128 -0.58 -3.48 1.17
N ASP A 129 -1.50 -3.82 2.07
CA ASP A 129 -1.35 -5.01 2.90
C ASP A 129 -1.74 -6.29 2.14
N THR A 130 -2.74 -6.21 1.26
CA THR A 130 -3.20 -7.39 0.49
C THR A 130 -2.21 -7.79 -0.59
N THR A 131 -1.62 -6.83 -1.32
CA THR A 131 -0.62 -7.12 -2.36
C THR A 131 0.69 -7.58 -1.75
N SER A 132 1.09 -6.99 -0.61
CA SER A 132 2.27 -7.45 0.14
C SER A 132 2.13 -8.91 0.57
N ALA A 133 0.97 -9.28 1.14
CA ALA A 133 0.68 -10.66 1.49
C ALA A 133 0.66 -11.57 0.24
N ALA A 134 -0.03 -11.16 -0.83
CA ALA A 134 -0.12 -11.92 -2.07
C ALA A 134 1.25 -12.19 -2.69
N LEU A 135 2.13 -11.18 -2.76
CA LEU A 135 3.50 -11.31 -3.26
C LEU A 135 4.34 -12.23 -2.36
N THR A 136 4.20 -12.10 -1.05
CA THR A 136 4.89 -12.99 -0.09
C THR A 136 4.50 -14.45 -0.35
N TRP A 137 3.20 -14.73 -0.49
CA TRP A 137 2.71 -16.07 -0.82
C TRP A 137 3.14 -16.53 -2.21
N PHE A 138 3.14 -15.64 -3.19
CA PHE A 138 3.58 -15.91 -4.55
C PHE A 138 5.04 -16.37 -4.59
N PHE A 139 5.96 -15.59 -3.99
CA PHE A 139 7.38 -15.96 -3.95
C PHE A 139 7.63 -17.21 -3.11
N TRP A 140 6.89 -17.38 -2.01
CA TRP A 140 6.95 -18.61 -1.23
C TRP A 140 6.54 -19.84 -2.07
N LEU A 141 5.43 -19.75 -2.83
CA LEU A 141 4.99 -20.83 -3.73
C LEU A 141 6.01 -21.11 -4.84
N LEU A 142 6.56 -20.07 -5.47
CA LEU A 142 7.60 -20.24 -6.50
C LEU A 142 8.82 -20.98 -5.94
N SER A 143 9.31 -20.59 -4.76
CA SER A 143 10.46 -21.24 -4.13
C SER A 143 10.25 -22.74 -3.85
N ARG A 144 8.99 -23.15 -3.67
CA ARG A 144 8.62 -24.56 -3.42
C ARG A 144 8.35 -25.35 -4.69
N HIS A 145 8.22 -24.70 -5.83
CA HIS A 145 7.94 -25.34 -7.12
C HIS A 145 8.92 -24.87 -8.22
N PRO A 146 10.17 -25.38 -8.21
CA PRO A 146 11.20 -24.97 -9.18
C PRO A 146 10.84 -25.22 -10.65
N HIS A 147 9.90 -26.14 -10.93
CA HIS A 147 9.41 -26.36 -12.28
C HIS A 147 8.53 -25.20 -12.77
N VAL A 148 7.68 -24.64 -11.91
CA VAL A 148 6.83 -23.49 -12.23
C VAL A 148 7.68 -22.24 -12.40
N GLU A 149 8.66 -22.04 -11.53
CA GLU A 149 9.62 -20.93 -11.63
C GLU A 149 10.31 -20.90 -13.00
N LYS A 150 10.79 -22.07 -13.47
CA LYS A 150 11.44 -22.18 -14.79
C LYS A 150 10.50 -21.83 -15.95
N GLU A 151 9.24 -22.25 -15.90
CA GLU A 151 8.26 -21.89 -16.93
C GLU A 151 7.91 -20.39 -16.90
N VAL A 152 7.74 -19.80 -15.71
CA VAL A 152 7.51 -18.36 -15.56
C VAL A 152 8.68 -17.54 -16.11
N LEU A 153 9.92 -17.93 -15.80
CA LEU A 153 11.13 -17.27 -16.33
C LEU A 153 11.21 -17.40 -17.86
N LYS A 154 10.88 -18.56 -18.39
CA LYS A 154 10.85 -18.81 -19.84
C LYS A 154 9.82 -17.93 -20.54
N GLU A 155 8.60 -17.80 -19.99
CA GLU A 155 7.58 -16.88 -20.50
C GLU A 155 8.04 -15.42 -20.45
N PHE A 156 8.64 -15.02 -19.33
CA PHE A 156 9.17 -13.67 -19.15
C PHE A 156 10.25 -13.34 -20.19
N MET A 157 11.24 -14.22 -20.37
CA MET A 157 12.29 -14.06 -21.38
C MET A 157 11.72 -14.02 -22.80
N LYS A 158 10.76 -14.90 -23.13
CA LYS A 158 10.09 -14.91 -24.43
C LYS A 158 9.39 -13.58 -24.71
N ASN A 159 8.67 -13.04 -23.73
CA ASN A 159 7.95 -11.77 -23.89
C ASN A 159 8.90 -10.58 -24.03
N LEU A 160 10.00 -10.53 -23.27
CA LEU A 160 11.02 -9.49 -23.43
C LEU A 160 11.64 -9.48 -24.83
N MET A 161 11.98 -10.65 -25.37
CA MET A 161 12.51 -10.76 -26.74
C MET A 161 11.48 -10.29 -27.79
N ASN A 162 10.21 -10.62 -27.60
CA ASN A 162 9.15 -10.17 -28.50
C ASN A 162 8.95 -8.64 -28.47
N GLN A 163 9.09 -8.00 -27.31
CA GLN A 163 8.99 -6.53 -27.18
C GLN A 163 10.16 -5.82 -27.88
N HIS A 164 11.40 -6.33 -27.74
CA HIS A 164 12.56 -5.79 -28.45
C HIS A 164 12.42 -5.90 -29.97
N GLN A 165 11.84 -6.99 -30.48
CA GLN A 165 11.59 -7.15 -31.91
C GLN A 165 10.43 -6.29 -32.44
N CYS A 166 9.52 -5.86 -31.56
CA CYS A 166 8.44 -4.92 -31.87
C CYS A 166 8.92 -3.46 -31.90
N MET A 167 9.94 -3.08 -31.11
CA MET A 167 10.53 -1.73 -31.13
C MET A 167 11.52 -1.46 -32.27
N MET A 168 11.95 -2.49 -33.00
CA MET A 168 12.91 -2.41 -34.12
C MET A 168 12.25 -2.45 -35.52
N LYS A 169 10.91 -2.43 -35.59
CA LYS A 169 10.11 -2.31 -36.82
C LYS A 169 9.35 -1.00 -36.82
#